data_AF-A0A0D3IET2-F1
#
_entry.id   AF-A0A0D3IET2-F1
#
_cell.length_a   1.000
_cell.length_b   1.000
_cell.length_c   1.000
_cell.angle_alpha   90.00
_cell.angle_beta   90.00
_cell.angle_gamma   90.00
#
_symmetry.space_group_name_H-M   'P 1'
#
loop_
_entity.id
_entity.type
_entity.pdbx_description
1 polymer ?
#
loop_
_entity_poly.entity_id
_entity_poly.type
_entity_poly.pdbx_seq_one_letter_code
_entity_poly.pdbx_strand_id
1 'polypeptide(L)'
;MGNEVSSNAASTHTHAIATRTGDVQDWHGETLRKGVLKVLGVGDVVRVNVQSLKDGKDVDGGAPYFEIVKIKHGTFWGRAENTYGPLHWMRSLDEGTIFPFRATNIIEVPITWQSKKQQKRMVPYCTGHGRCITGMTHGR
;
A
#
# COMPACT_ATOMS: atom_id res chain seq x y z
N MET A 1 -40.65 -21.50 22.47
CA MET A 1 -39.58 -22.40 22.00
C MET A 1 -38.83 -21.65 20.93
N GLY A 2 -37.64 -21.14 21.27
CA GLY A 2 -36.82 -20.37 20.36
C GLY A 2 -36.09 -21.30 19.39
N ASN A 3 -36.22 -21.04 18.09
CA ASN A 3 -35.33 -21.62 17.10
C ASN A 3 -34.13 -20.67 16.97
N GLU A 4 -33.04 -21.04 17.62
CA GLU A 4 -31.72 -20.49 17.32
C GLU A 4 -31.31 -20.97 15.94
N VAL A 5 -31.25 -20.05 14.98
CA VAL A 5 -30.62 -20.28 13.68
C VAL A 5 -29.12 -20.13 13.89
N SER A 6 -28.43 -21.22 14.22
CA SER A 6 -26.97 -21.30 14.13
C SER A 6 -26.58 -21.41 12.65
N SER A 7 -26.39 -20.26 11.99
CA SER A 7 -25.68 -20.18 10.73
C SER A 7 -24.19 -19.93 10.99
N ASN A 8 -23.49 -20.96 11.48
CA ASN A 8 -22.03 -20.97 11.53
C ASN A 8 -21.49 -21.51 10.19
N ALA A 9 -21.72 -20.76 9.12
CA ALA A 9 -20.97 -20.93 7.89
C ALA A 9 -19.59 -20.28 8.13
N ALA A 10 -18.64 -21.05 8.67
CA ALA A 10 -17.25 -20.61 8.75
C ALA A 10 -16.77 -20.30 7.33
N SER A 11 -16.55 -19.01 7.04
CA SER A 11 -16.06 -18.58 5.73
C SER A 11 -14.64 -19.08 5.56
N THR A 12 -14.48 -20.19 4.84
CA THR A 12 -13.17 -20.77 4.54
C THR A 12 -12.32 -19.91 3.61
N HIS A 13 -12.87 -18.81 3.10
CA HIS A 13 -12.19 -17.88 2.20
C HIS A 13 -11.22 -16.96 2.94
N THR A 14 -9.99 -16.93 2.47
CA THR A 14 -9.00 -15.93 2.88
C THR A 14 -9.27 -14.63 2.14
N HIS A 15 -9.33 -13.50 2.85
CA HIS A 15 -9.59 -12.18 2.27
C HIS A 15 -8.49 -11.18 2.62
N ALA A 16 -8.12 -10.34 1.66
CA ALA A 16 -7.13 -9.28 1.82
C ALA A 16 -7.74 -8.03 2.47
N ILE A 17 -7.01 -7.40 3.39
CA ILE A 17 -7.34 -6.10 3.98
C ILE A 17 -6.15 -5.14 3.93
N ALA A 18 -6.40 -3.86 3.62
CA ALA A 18 -5.40 -2.81 3.70
C ALA A 18 -5.27 -2.35 5.16
N THR A 19 -4.04 -2.29 5.68
CA THR A 19 -3.81 -1.92 7.09
C THR A 19 -3.34 -0.48 7.23
N ARG A 20 -3.67 0.16 8.36
CA ARG A 20 -3.31 1.56 8.62
C ARG A 20 -1.82 1.65 8.94
N THR A 21 -1.17 2.66 8.38
CA THR A 21 0.27 2.85 8.53
C THR A 21 0.62 4.26 8.97
N GLY A 22 1.86 4.41 9.45
CA GLY A 22 2.41 5.65 10.02
C GLY A 22 2.93 6.61 8.95
N ASP A 23 4.21 6.93 9.01
CA ASP A 23 4.85 7.82 8.04
C ASP A 23 4.92 7.17 6.65
N VAL A 24 4.84 8.02 5.61
CA VAL A 24 4.96 7.62 4.21
C VAL A 24 6.37 7.91 3.75
N GLN A 25 7.02 6.95 3.10
CA GLN A 25 8.38 7.08 2.60
C GLN A 25 8.43 7.18 1.07
N ASP A 26 9.54 7.61 0.52
CA ASP A 26 9.88 7.35 -0.87
C ASP A 26 10.65 6.02 -1.01
N TRP A 27 10.99 5.66 -2.24
CA TRP A 27 11.76 4.45 -2.54
C TRP A 27 13.16 4.45 -1.90
N HIS A 28 13.74 5.64 -1.65
CA HIS A 28 15.06 5.80 -1.04
C HIS A 28 15.02 5.83 0.50
N GLY A 29 13.84 5.61 1.11
CA GLY A 29 13.66 5.62 2.56
C GLY A 29 13.57 7.04 3.16
N GLU A 30 13.38 8.06 2.34
CA GLU A 30 13.10 9.43 2.78
C GLU A 30 11.65 9.54 3.24
N THR A 31 11.42 10.03 4.47
CA THR A 31 10.08 10.35 4.92
C THR A 31 9.53 11.53 4.12
N LEU A 32 8.37 11.35 3.50
CA LEU A 32 7.65 12.36 2.74
C LEU A 32 6.73 13.19 3.63
N ARG A 33 6.56 14.47 3.29
CA ARG A 33 5.55 15.33 3.92
C ARG A 33 4.16 14.77 3.62
N LYS A 34 3.29 14.68 4.64
CA LYS A 34 1.92 14.13 4.53
C LYS A 34 1.06 14.71 3.40
N GLY A 35 1.38 15.92 2.93
CA GLY A 35 0.72 16.53 1.77
C GLY A 35 0.86 15.73 0.48
N VAL A 36 1.85 14.84 0.34
CA VAL A 36 2.03 14.00 -0.85
C VAL A 36 0.78 13.16 -1.14
N LEU A 37 0.09 12.68 -0.11
CA LEU A 37 -1.13 11.88 -0.25
C LEU A 37 -2.31 12.65 -0.87
N LYS A 38 -2.27 13.99 -0.84
CA LYS A 38 -3.30 14.87 -1.41
C LYS A 38 -3.11 15.14 -2.90
N VAL A 39 -1.93 14.86 -3.45
CA VAL A 39 -1.60 15.10 -4.87
C VAL A 39 -1.52 13.82 -5.69
N LEU A 40 -1.81 12.68 -5.06
CA LEU A 40 -1.94 11.39 -5.73
C LEU A 40 -3.14 11.41 -6.68
N GLY A 41 -2.95 10.79 -7.85
CA GLY A 41 -3.93 10.68 -8.91
C GLY A 41 -3.94 9.31 -9.57
N VAL A 42 -4.83 9.14 -10.54
CA VAL A 42 -4.86 7.94 -11.40
C VAL A 42 -3.56 7.84 -12.20
N GLY A 43 -3.03 6.62 -12.29
CA GLY A 43 -1.74 6.27 -12.90
C GLY A 43 -0.54 6.38 -11.97
N ASP A 44 -0.72 6.90 -10.74
CA ASP A 44 0.37 6.97 -9.76
C ASP A 44 0.57 5.59 -9.12
N VAL A 45 1.83 5.19 -8.94
CA VAL A 45 2.19 3.95 -8.26
C VAL A 45 2.42 4.21 -6.77
N VAL A 46 1.87 3.37 -5.90
CA VAL A 46 2.02 3.46 -4.44
C VAL A 46 2.24 2.07 -3.83
N ARG A 47 2.89 2.00 -2.67
CA ARG A 47 3.02 0.76 -1.91
C ARG A 47 2.07 0.77 -0.73
N VAL A 48 1.35 -0.33 -0.52
CA VAL A 48 0.30 -0.45 0.50
C VAL A 48 0.56 -1.69 1.32
N ASN A 49 0.44 -1.60 2.65
CA ASN A 49 0.54 -2.76 3.52
C ASN A 49 -0.79 -3.54 3.54
N VAL A 50 -0.74 -4.82 3.21
CA VAL A 50 -1.90 -5.70 3.07
C VAL A 50 -1.72 -6.94 3.94
N GLN A 51 -2.77 -7.31 4.67
CA GLN A 51 -2.84 -8.55 5.44
C GLN A 51 -3.90 -9.47 4.85
N SER A 52 -3.64 -10.78 4.89
CA SER A 52 -4.63 -11.81 4.60
C SER A 52 -5.24 -12.30 5.89
N LEU A 53 -6.57 -12.32 5.95
CA LEU A 53 -7.33 -12.86 7.05
C LEU A 53 -8.01 -14.16 6.65
N LYS A 54 -7.93 -15.18 7.51
CA LYS A 54 -8.77 -16.38 7.43
C LYS A 54 -9.48 -16.56 8.77
N ASP A 55 -10.81 -16.66 8.74
CA ASP A 55 -11.63 -16.76 9.95
C ASP A 55 -11.34 -15.65 10.98
N GLY A 56 -11.06 -14.44 10.49
CA GLY A 56 -10.73 -13.26 11.31
C GLY A 56 -9.32 -13.26 11.92
N LYS A 57 -8.46 -14.21 11.56
CA LYS A 57 -7.07 -14.30 12.03
C LYS A 57 -6.10 -13.99 10.89
N ASP A 58 -5.04 -13.25 11.22
CA ASP A 58 -3.92 -12.98 10.32
C ASP A 58 -3.25 -14.31 9.94
N VAL A 59 -3.08 -14.55 8.64
CA VAL A 59 -2.43 -15.78 8.13
C VAL A 59 -1.18 -15.50 7.28
N ASP A 60 -1.19 -14.42 6.51
CA ASP A 60 -0.05 -13.92 5.76
C ASP A 60 -0.21 -12.41 5.51
N GLY A 61 0.80 -11.78 4.92
CA GLY A 61 0.75 -10.36 4.58
C GLY A 61 1.95 -9.93 3.76
N GLY A 62 1.83 -8.76 3.15
CA GLY A 62 2.86 -8.20 2.30
C GLY A 62 2.60 -6.73 2.02
N ALA A 63 3.58 -6.09 1.37
CA ALA A 63 3.46 -4.71 0.94
C ALA A 63 3.64 -4.59 -0.58
N PRO A 64 2.65 -5.04 -1.37
CA PRO A 64 2.71 -4.93 -2.82
C PRO A 64 2.56 -3.49 -3.30
N TYR A 65 3.00 -3.27 -4.54
CA TYR A 65 2.78 -2.02 -5.26
C TYR A 65 1.44 -2.05 -5.96
N PHE A 66 0.85 -0.87 -6.12
CA PHE A 66 -0.42 -0.67 -6.82
C PHE A 66 -0.33 0.54 -7.72
N GLU A 67 -0.72 0.38 -8.99
CA GLU A 67 -1.06 1.52 -9.84
C GLU A 67 -2.49 1.97 -9.53
N ILE A 68 -2.69 3.23 -9.18
CA ILE A 68 -4.03 3.77 -8.89
C ILE A 68 -4.84 3.86 -10.19
N VAL A 69 -5.93 3.11 -10.30
CA VAL A 69 -6.80 3.12 -11.49
C VAL A 69 -8.06 3.97 -11.30
N LYS A 70 -8.45 4.25 -10.05
CA LYS A 70 -9.63 5.07 -9.73
C LYS A 70 -9.51 5.68 -8.34
N ILE A 71 -10.05 6.89 -8.19
CA ILE A 71 -10.23 7.57 -6.90
C ILE A 71 -11.66 8.11 -6.82
N LYS A 72 -12.35 7.83 -5.72
CA LYS A 72 -13.73 8.29 -5.48
C LYS A 72 -14.01 8.32 -3.98
N HIS A 73 -14.50 9.46 -3.48
CA HIS A 73 -14.89 9.65 -2.08
C HIS A 73 -13.79 9.22 -1.06
N GLY A 74 -12.54 9.58 -1.37
CA GLY A 74 -11.38 9.24 -0.54
C GLY A 74 -11.00 7.76 -0.52
N THR A 75 -11.60 6.92 -1.36
CA THR A 75 -11.16 5.55 -1.63
C THR A 75 -10.32 5.54 -2.90
N PHE A 76 -9.22 4.82 -2.85
CA PHE A 76 -8.35 4.51 -3.98
C PHE A 76 -8.65 3.07 -4.39
N TRP A 77 -8.71 2.82 -5.68
CA TRP A 77 -8.68 1.48 -6.24
C TRP A 77 -7.39 1.36 -7.01
N GLY A 78 -6.53 0.46 -6.57
CA GLY A 78 -5.26 0.20 -7.24
C GLY A 78 -5.24 -1.19 -7.85
N ARG A 79 -4.58 -1.31 -8.99
CA ARG A 79 -4.28 -2.59 -9.62
C ARG A 79 -2.99 -3.14 -9.01
N ALA A 80 -3.05 -4.32 -8.39
CA ALA A 80 -1.90 -4.95 -7.76
C ALA A 80 -0.81 -5.26 -8.78
N GLU A 81 0.43 -4.91 -8.45
CA GLU A 81 1.64 -5.23 -9.22
C GLU A 81 2.54 -6.14 -8.40
N ASN A 82 3.10 -7.17 -9.05
CA ASN A 82 3.96 -8.13 -8.38
C ASN A 82 5.44 -7.72 -8.34
N THR A 83 5.70 -6.42 -8.21
CA THR A 83 7.05 -5.87 -8.20
C THR A 83 7.83 -6.41 -7.00
N TYR A 84 8.94 -7.10 -7.27
CA TYR A 84 9.76 -7.86 -6.29
C TYR A 84 9.12 -9.12 -5.69
N GLY A 85 8.04 -9.64 -6.28
CA GLY A 85 7.43 -10.91 -5.88
C GLY A 85 6.61 -10.96 -4.57
N PRO A 86 6.16 -9.85 -3.93
CA PRO A 86 5.43 -9.93 -2.67
C PRO A 86 4.08 -10.67 -2.80
N LEU A 87 3.46 -10.68 -3.98
CA LEU A 87 2.18 -11.36 -4.18
C LEU A 87 2.31 -12.89 -4.23
N HIS A 88 3.48 -13.44 -4.56
CA HIS A 88 3.70 -14.89 -4.56
C HIS A 88 3.46 -15.55 -3.20
N TRP A 89 3.60 -14.79 -2.13
CA TRP A 89 3.47 -15.25 -0.75
C TRP A 89 2.10 -14.94 -0.14
N MET A 90 1.26 -14.20 -0.86
CA MET A 90 -0.06 -13.79 -0.42
C MET A 90 -1.12 -14.70 -1.02
N ARG A 91 -1.92 -15.36 -0.17
CA ARG A 91 -2.98 -16.27 -0.66
C ARG A 91 -4.27 -15.57 -1.08
N SER A 92 -4.39 -14.28 -0.78
CA SER A 92 -5.64 -13.53 -0.90
C SER A 92 -5.62 -12.42 -1.95
N LEU A 93 -4.50 -12.24 -2.65
CA LEU A 93 -4.33 -11.14 -3.59
C LEU A 93 -3.42 -11.57 -4.76
N ASP A 94 -4.00 -11.63 -5.96
CA ASP A 94 -3.29 -11.93 -7.19
C ASP A 94 -2.84 -10.66 -7.93
N GLU A 95 -1.81 -10.78 -8.75
CA GLU A 95 -1.38 -9.72 -9.67
C GLU A 95 -2.52 -9.29 -10.59
N GLY A 96 -2.64 -7.98 -10.84
CA GLY A 96 -3.72 -7.40 -11.64
C GLY A 96 -5.04 -7.21 -10.90
N THR A 97 -5.19 -7.74 -9.69
CA THR A 97 -6.42 -7.56 -8.88
C THR A 97 -6.65 -6.09 -8.57
N ILE A 98 -7.89 -5.62 -8.75
CA ILE A 98 -8.29 -4.27 -8.32
C ILE A 98 -8.67 -4.30 -6.84
N PHE A 99 -7.83 -3.68 -6.02
CA PHE A 99 -7.97 -3.69 -4.57
C PHE A 99 -8.28 -2.29 -4.03
N PRO A 100 -9.34 -2.13 -3.20
CA PRO A 100 -9.65 -0.85 -2.58
C PRO A 100 -8.79 -0.58 -1.34
N PHE A 101 -8.29 0.65 -1.20
CA PHE A 101 -7.59 1.12 -0.01
C PHE A 101 -7.80 2.62 0.23
N ARG A 102 -7.38 3.11 1.39
CA ARG A 102 -7.40 4.52 1.77
C ARG A 102 -5.99 5.10 1.70
N ALA A 103 -5.89 6.43 1.60
CA ALA A 103 -4.60 7.11 1.67
C ALA A 103 -3.79 6.76 2.93
N THR A 104 -4.47 6.49 4.05
CA THR A 104 -3.86 6.09 5.33
C THR A 104 -3.29 4.67 5.35
N ASN A 105 -3.45 3.91 4.26
CA ASN A 105 -2.86 2.57 4.10
C ASN A 105 -1.56 2.60 3.28
N ILE A 106 -1.23 3.73 2.66
CA ILE A 106 -0.05 3.90 1.82
C ILE A 106 1.17 4.01 2.74
N ILE A 107 2.20 3.23 2.46
CA ILE A 107 3.48 3.26 3.19
C ILE A 107 4.60 3.89 2.38
N GLU A 108 4.47 3.88 1.06
CA GLU A 108 5.52 4.36 0.16
C GLU A 108 4.90 4.99 -1.08
N VAL A 109 5.50 6.09 -1.54
CA VAL A 109 5.26 6.67 -2.86
C VAL A 109 6.61 6.70 -3.58
N PRO A 110 6.92 5.72 -4.45
CA PRO A 110 8.20 5.66 -5.14
C PRO A 110 8.25 6.76 -6.22
N ILE A 111 8.64 7.98 -5.83
CA ILE A 111 8.58 9.16 -6.71
C ILE A 111 9.40 8.93 -7.98
N THR A 112 10.58 8.31 -7.88
CA THR A 112 11.48 8.06 -9.03
C THR A 112 10.90 7.09 -10.05
N TRP A 113 9.91 6.27 -9.68
CA TRP A 113 9.24 5.34 -10.61
C TRP A 113 8.13 6.03 -11.41
N GLN A 114 7.66 7.18 -10.95
CA GLN A 114 6.60 7.92 -11.61
C GLN A 114 7.12 8.59 -12.88
N SER A 115 6.23 8.93 -13.82
CA SER A 115 6.58 9.78 -14.96
C SER A 115 7.06 11.17 -14.50
N LYS A 116 7.85 11.86 -15.33
CA LYS A 116 8.33 13.23 -15.05
C LYS A 116 7.19 14.20 -14.69
N LYS A 117 6.00 14.03 -15.29
CA LYS A 117 4.82 14.86 -14.99
C LYS A 117 4.30 14.60 -13.57
N GLN A 118 4.25 13.34 -13.16
CA GLN A 118 3.82 12.95 -11.81
C GLN A 118 4.85 13.37 -10.76
N GLN A 119 6.14 13.15 -11.04
CA GLN A 119 7.25 13.58 -10.18
C GLN A 119 7.16 15.07 -9.85
N LYS A 120 6.94 15.95 -10.83
CA LYS A 120 6.80 17.40 -10.60
C LYS A 120 5.73 17.76 -9.56
N ARG A 121 4.65 16.97 -9.45
CA ARG A 121 3.61 17.18 -8.43
C ARG A 121 4.05 16.73 -7.04
N MET A 122 4.91 15.70 -6.96
CA MET A 122 5.25 15.00 -5.72
C MET A 122 6.56 15.49 -5.08
N VAL A 123 7.55 15.89 -5.89
CA VAL A 123 8.87 16.37 -5.42
C VAL A 123 8.80 17.49 -4.36
N PRO A 124 7.86 18.45 -4.41
CA PRO A 124 7.73 19.46 -3.36
C PRO A 124 7.44 18.90 -1.95
N TYR A 125 7.06 17.63 -1.85
CA TYR A 125 6.78 16.94 -0.58
C TYR A 125 7.96 16.11 -0.08
N CYS A 126 9.05 16.01 -0.85
CA CYS A 126 10.32 15.53 -0.34
C CYS A 126 10.78 16.45 0.80
N THR A 127 11.26 15.85 1.88
CA THR A 127 11.86 16.55 3.00
C THR A 127 13.35 16.82 2.78
N GLY A 128 14.01 16.11 1.86
CA GLY A 128 15.45 16.11 1.67
C GLY A 128 16.21 15.35 2.77
N HIS A 129 15.50 14.62 3.64
CA HIS A 129 16.06 13.87 4.76
C HIS A 129 15.83 12.36 4.58
N GLY A 130 16.65 11.73 3.73
CA GLY A 130 16.69 10.28 3.60
C GLY A 130 17.12 9.60 4.90
N ARG A 131 16.49 8.48 5.28
CA ARG A 131 17.17 7.54 6.19
C ARG A 131 18.36 6.97 5.43
N CYS A 132 19.59 7.35 5.81
CA CYS A 132 20.77 6.58 5.42
C CYS A 132 20.57 5.13 5.89
N ILE A 133 20.20 4.23 4.98
CA ILE A 133 20.34 2.81 5.23
C ILE A 133 21.80 2.48 4.95
N THR A 134 22.51 2.09 6.01
CA THR A 134 23.94 1.73 6.15
C THR A 134 24.90 2.83 6.62
N GLY A 135 25.63 2.50 7.70
CA GLY A 135 26.63 3.34 8.34
C GLY A 135 27.88 3.54 7.47
N MET A 136 27.79 4.47 6.52
CA MET A 136 28.95 5.21 6.03
C MET A 136 28.85 6.65 6.50
N THR A 137 29.32 6.89 7.73
CA THR A 137 29.84 8.21 8.09
C THR A 137 30.99 8.53 7.14
N HIS A 138 30.74 9.38 6.15
CA HIS A 138 31.85 10.09 5.51
C HIS A 138 32.42 11.03 6.56
N GLY A 139 33.56 10.64 7.14
CA GLY A 139 34.37 11.52 7.98
C GLY A 139 34.73 12.78 7.19
N ARG A 140 34.52 13.92 7.83
CA ARG A 140 35.29 15.13 7.56
C ARG A 140 36.31 15.28 8.68
#